data_AF-A0A0D4ZZ15-F1
#
_entry.id   AF-A0A0D4ZZ15-F1
#
_cell.length_a   1.000
_cell.length_b   1.000
_cell.length_c   1.000
_cell.angle_alpha   90.00
_cell.angle_beta   90.00
_cell.angle_gamma   90.00
#
_symmetry.space_group_name_H-M   'P 1'
#
loop_
_entity.id
_entity.type
_entity.pdbx_description
1 polymer ?
#
loop_
_entity_poly.entity_id
_entity_poly.type
_entity_poly.pdbx_seq_one_letter_code
_entity_poly.pdbx_strand_id
1 'polypeptide(L)'
;MLDGEIALAVFPALIELPRIEAGIWSQADGTRVRALRYSEVRSAAATLVPPGCWIEEDGAHAIVAGAQGSWAGDHAHGAISLCIAALSARVAGAGHDR
;
A
#
# COMPACT_ATOMS: atom_id res chain seq x y z
N MET A 1 0.14 13.67 5.00
CA MET A 1 0.21 13.26 3.58
C MET A 1 -0.18 11.80 3.54
N LEU A 2 -1.17 11.46 2.71
CA LEU A 2 -1.79 10.13 2.64
C LEU A 2 -0.76 9.00 2.45
N ASP A 3 0.23 9.21 1.58
CA ASP A 3 1.27 8.21 1.30
C ASP A 3 2.09 7.80 2.54
N GLY A 4 2.32 8.74 3.46
CA GLY A 4 3.01 8.45 4.71
C GLY A 4 2.18 7.58 5.65
N GLU A 5 0.84 7.74 5.64
CA GLU A 5 -0.08 6.92 6.42
C GLU A 5 -0.20 5.51 5.83
N ILE A 6 -0.28 5.40 4.50
CA ILE A 6 -0.24 4.11 3.80
C ILE A 6 1.07 3.37 4.11
N ALA A 7 2.22 4.06 4.06
CA ALA A 7 3.51 3.47 4.40
C ALA A 7 3.54 2.94 5.84
N LEU A 8 3.03 3.70 6.82
CA LEU A 8 2.98 3.26 8.22
C LEU A 8 2.06 2.05 8.42
N ALA A 9 0.93 1.99 7.71
CA ALA A 9 0.01 0.87 7.79
C ALA A 9 0.62 -0.43 7.24
N VAL A 10 1.47 -0.33 6.22
CA VAL A 10 2.06 -1.49 5.53
C VAL A 10 3.42 -1.88 6.14
N PHE A 11 4.17 -0.90 6.62
CA PHE A 11 5.49 -1.06 7.23
C PHE A 11 5.49 -0.45 8.64
N PRO A 12 4.90 -1.14 9.64
CA PRO A 12 4.73 -0.59 10.97
C PRO A 12 6.05 -0.23 11.66
N ALA A 13 7.17 -0.86 11.30
CA ALA A 13 8.50 -0.53 11.82
C ALA A 13 8.94 0.92 11.57
N LEU A 14 8.32 1.61 10.60
CA LEU A 14 8.57 3.04 10.38
C LEU A 14 8.13 3.92 11.56
N ILE A 15 7.26 3.43 12.46
CA ILE A 15 6.84 4.17 13.65
C ILE A 15 7.98 4.37 14.66
N GLU A 16 8.96 3.47 14.65
CA GLU A 16 10.13 3.52 15.53
C GLU A 16 11.21 4.49 15.03
N LEU A 17 11.08 4.98 13.80
CA LEU A 17 12.04 5.90 13.20
C LEU A 17 11.68 7.36 13.48
N PRO A 18 12.65 8.23 13.80
CA PRO A 18 12.43 9.65 13.89
C PRO A 18 11.84 10.21 12.59
N ARG A 19 10.65 10.80 12.69
CA ARG A 19 9.99 11.46 11.56
C ARG A 19 10.64 12.82 11.31
N ILE A 20 11.16 13.02 10.10
CA ILE A 20 11.74 14.29 9.67
C ILE A 20 10.63 15.20 9.13
N GLU A 21 9.81 14.66 8.25
CA GLU A 21 8.65 15.35 7.67
C GLU A 21 7.54 14.34 7.31
N ALA A 22 6.45 14.81 6.70
CA ALA A 22 5.36 13.92 6.34
C ALA A 22 5.78 12.90 5.28
N GLY A 23 5.90 11.62 5.67
CA GLY A 23 6.30 10.55 4.76
C GLY A 23 7.82 10.41 4.58
N ILE A 24 8.64 11.04 5.43
CA ILE A 24 10.09 10.86 5.47
C ILE A 24 10.56 10.60 6.89
N TRP A 25 11.38 9.56 7.05
CA TRP A 25 11.96 9.12 8.30
C TRP A 25 13.49 9.06 8.22
N SER A 26 14.15 9.25 9.35
CA SER A 26 15.59 9.08 9.50
C SER A 26 15.94 7.69 10.03
N GLN A 27 16.96 7.06 9.48
CA GLN A 27 17.57 5.84 10.03
C GLN A 27 18.71 6.19 10.99
N ALA A 28 19.16 5.19 11.76
CA ALA A 28 20.22 5.34 12.76
C ALA A 28 21.60 5.67 12.13
N ASP A 29 21.84 5.25 10.89
CA ASP A 29 23.05 5.54 10.12
C ASP A 29 23.03 6.94 9.45
N GLY A 30 21.98 7.73 9.69
CA GLY A 30 21.78 9.05 9.11
C GLY A 30 21.17 9.05 7.70
N THR A 31 20.89 7.88 7.12
CA THR A 31 20.16 7.78 5.85
C THR A 31 18.67 8.06 6.04
N ARG A 32 17.95 8.27 4.94
CA ARG A 32 16.53 8.62 4.95
C ARG A 32 15.70 7.62 4.17
N VAL A 33 14.52 7.31 4.69
CA VAL A 33 13.50 6.53 4.00
C VAL A 33 12.33 7.46 3.69
N ARG A 34 11.78 7.33 2.48
CA ARG A 34 10.64 8.11 2.01
C ARG A 34 9.53 7.18 1.53
N ALA A 35 8.29 7.49 1.91
CA ALA A 35 7.11 6.83 1.38
C ALA A 35 7.04 7.02 -0.14
N LEU A 36 6.71 5.95 -0.87
CA LEU A 36 6.44 6.08 -2.30
C LEU A 36 5.14 6.88 -2.51
N ARG A 37 4.95 7.40 -3.73
CA ARG A 37 3.75 8.16 -4.10
C ARG A 37 2.57 7.24 -4.41
N TYR A 38 2.14 6.42 -3.45
CA TYR A 38 1.12 5.38 -3.62
C TYR A 38 -0.19 5.95 -4.18
N SER A 39 -0.67 7.08 -3.66
CA SER A 39 -1.94 7.67 -4.08
C SER A 39 -1.91 8.30 -5.47
N GLU A 40 -0.73 8.50 -6.06
CA GLU A 40 -0.56 9.24 -7.31
C GLU A 40 0.05 8.40 -8.45
N VAL A 41 0.90 7.43 -8.12
CA VAL A 41 1.68 6.66 -9.10
C VAL A 41 1.27 5.19 -9.05
N ARG A 42 0.71 4.68 -10.15
CA ARG A 42 0.23 3.28 -10.24
C ARG A 42 1.31 2.26 -9.90
N SER A 43 2.54 2.44 -10.38
CA SER A 43 3.65 1.52 -10.06
C SER A 43 4.05 1.56 -8.58
N ALA A 44 3.91 2.71 -7.90
CA ALA A 44 4.07 2.79 -6.46
C ALA A 44 2.95 2.03 -5.73
N ALA A 45 1.68 2.28 -6.11
CA ALA A 45 0.54 1.55 -5.55
C ALA A 45 0.65 0.03 -5.75
N ALA A 46 1.17 -0.42 -6.89
CA ALA A 46 1.37 -1.84 -7.17
C ALA A 46 2.32 -2.54 -6.18
N THR A 47 3.27 -1.82 -5.56
CA THR A 47 4.15 -2.37 -4.51
C THR A 47 3.38 -2.76 -3.24
N LEU A 48 2.15 -2.27 -3.08
CA LEU A 48 1.28 -2.62 -1.97
C LEU A 48 0.57 -3.95 -2.16
N VAL A 49 0.56 -4.53 -3.37
CA VAL A 49 -0.10 -5.83 -3.60
C VAL A 49 0.58 -6.91 -2.74
N PRO A 50 -0.18 -7.71 -1.96
CA PRO A 50 0.40 -8.78 -1.16
C PRO A 50 1.10 -9.83 -2.03
N PRO A 51 2.15 -10.50 -1.52
CA PRO A 51 2.69 -11.69 -2.17
C PRO A 51 1.59 -12.73 -2.42
N GLY A 52 1.64 -13.40 -3.58
CA GLY A 52 0.63 -14.38 -3.99
C GLY A 52 -0.66 -13.79 -4.56
N CYS A 53 -0.78 -12.47 -4.61
CA CYS A 53 -1.85 -11.76 -5.32
C CYS A 53 -1.33 -11.19 -6.65
N TRP A 54 -2.24 -10.92 -7.59
CA TRP A 54 -1.98 -10.23 -8.87
C TRP A 54 -3.01 -9.11 -9.10
N ILE A 55 -2.72 -8.24 -10.05
CA ILE A 55 -3.59 -7.12 -10.42
C ILE A 55 -4.41 -7.52 -11.64
N GLU A 56 -5.72 -7.29 -11.58
CA GLU A 56 -6.64 -7.37 -12.71
C GLU A 56 -7.22 -5.96 -12.96
N GLU A 57 -7.66 -5.72 -14.20
CA GLU A 57 -8.28 -4.47 -14.62
C GLU A 57 -9.70 -4.72 -15.09
N ASP A 58 -10.66 -4.00 -14.51
CA ASP A 58 -12.04 -3.92 -15.00
C ASP A 58 -12.37 -2.45 -15.31
N GLY A 59 -12.12 -2.08 -16.57
CA GLY A 59 -12.25 -0.70 -17.03
C GLY A 59 -11.39 0.28 -16.24
N ALA A 60 -12.02 1.13 -15.42
CA ALA A 60 -11.33 2.12 -14.60
C ALA A 60 -10.97 1.61 -13.19
N HIS A 61 -11.47 0.43 -12.79
CA HIS A 61 -11.29 -0.10 -11.45
C HIS A 61 -10.12 -1.08 -11.40
N ALA A 62 -9.30 -0.94 -10.35
CA ALA A 62 -8.26 -1.91 -10.05
C ALA A 62 -8.83 -3.01 -9.14
N ILE A 63 -8.57 -4.26 -9.52
CA ILE A 63 -8.89 -5.44 -8.73
C ILE A 63 -7.55 -6.08 -8.33
N VAL A 64 -7.43 -6.46 -7.06
CA VAL A 64 -6.37 -7.33 -6.59
C VAL A 64 -7.00 -8.70 -6.37
N ALA A 65 -6.50 -9.72 -7.05
CA ALA A 65 -6.99 -11.10 -6.96
C ALA A 65 -5.91 -12.01 -6.37
N GLY A 66 -6.33 -13.06 -5.67
CA GLY A 66 -5.46 -14.05 -5.05
C GLY A 66 -6.23 -15.35 -4.78
N ALA A 67 -5.55 -16.36 -4.25
CA ALA A 67 -6.16 -17.66 -4.00
C ALA A 67 -7.35 -17.60 -3.01
N GLN A 68 -7.40 -16.56 -2.16
CA GLN A 68 -8.43 -16.38 -1.14
C GLN A 68 -9.61 -15.51 -1.60
N GLY A 69 -9.57 -14.97 -2.82
CA GLY A 69 -10.63 -14.13 -3.37
C GLY A 69 -10.11 -12.95 -4.17
N SER A 70 -11.00 -11.98 -4.40
CA SER A 70 -10.67 -10.73 -5.08
C SER A 70 -11.19 -9.53 -4.31
N TRP A 71 -10.45 -8.43 -4.38
CA TRP A 71 -10.73 -7.18 -3.69
C TRP A 71 -10.64 -6.04 -4.69
N ALA A 72 -11.72 -5.26 -4.79
CA ALA A 72 -11.79 -4.12 -5.69
C ALA A 72 -11.66 -2.81 -4.91
N GLY A 73 -11.04 -1.81 -5.54
CA GLY A 73 -11.03 -0.44 -5.03
C GLY A 73 -12.00 0.44 -5.80
N ASP A 74 -12.96 1.02 -5.11
CA ASP A 74 -13.88 1.99 -5.72
C ASP A 74 -13.35 3.41 -5.55
N HIS A 75 -12.63 3.90 -6.56
CA HIS A 75 -12.17 5.28 -6.62
C HIS A 75 -11.85 5.69 -8.07
N ALA A 76 -12.21 6.92 -8.46
CA ALA A 76 -11.99 7.41 -9.83
C ALA A 76 -10.50 7.53 -10.22
N HIS A 77 -9.64 7.82 -9.25
CA HIS A 77 -8.18 7.83 -9.45
C HIS A 77 -7.60 6.41 -9.34
N GLY A 78 -7.10 5.88 -10.45
CA GLY A 78 -6.67 4.47 -10.55
C GLY A 78 -5.57 4.05 -9.56
N ALA A 79 -4.65 4.94 -9.19
CA ALA A 79 -3.64 4.62 -8.16
C ALA A 79 -4.26 4.46 -6.77
N ILE A 80 -5.30 5.27 -6.45
CA ILE A 80 -6.01 5.18 -5.18
C ILE A 80 -6.91 3.94 -5.15
N SER A 81 -7.61 3.66 -6.27
CA SER A 81 -8.36 2.40 -6.44
C SER A 81 -7.45 1.20 -6.17
N LEU A 82 -6.26 1.15 -6.75
CA LEU A 82 -5.31 0.07 -6.49
C LEU A 82 -4.82 0.02 -5.03
N CYS A 83 -4.59 1.17 -4.39
CA CYS A 83 -4.25 1.20 -2.96
C CYS A 83 -5.36 0.57 -2.10
N ILE A 84 -6.62 0.91 -2.35
CA ILE A 84 -7.77 0.37 -1.59
C ILE A 84 -7.87 -1.15 -1.77
N ALA A 85 -7.79 -1.62 -3.01
CA ALA A 85 -7.83 -3.05 -3.32
C ALA A 85 -6.70 -3.82 -2.62
N ALA A 86 -5.46 -3.31 -2.73
CA ALA A 86 -4.28 -3.94 -2.13
C ALA A 86 -4.32 -3.96 -0.60
N LEU A 87 -4.74 -2.85 0.03
CA LEU A 87 -4.88 -2.78 1.49
C LEU A 87 -6.00 -3.70 1.99
N SER A 88 -7.11 -3.80 1.26
CA SER A 88 -8.19 -4.74 1.58
C SER A 88 -7.73 -6.19 1.53
N ALA A 89 -6.96 -6.56 0.50
CA ALA A 89 -6.36 -7.89 0.38
C ALA A 89 -5.39 -8.20 1.54
N ARG A 90 -4.58 -7.23 1.97
CA ARG A 90 -3.69 -7.38 3.14
C ARG A 90 -4.45 -7.63 4.42
N VAL A 91 -5.53 -6.88 4.67
CA VAL A 91 -6.36 -7.05 5.86
C VAL A 91 -7.01 -8.43 5.89
N ALA A 92 -7.48 -8.92 4.74
CA ALA A 92 -8.05 -10.27 4.63
C ALA A 92 -7.02 -11.38 4.88
N GLY A 93 -5.78 -11.22 4.39
CA GLY A 93 -4.68 -12.17 4.64
C GLY A 93 -4.15 -12.14 6.07
N ALA A 94 -4.07 -10.97 6.70
CA ALA A 94 -3.62 -10.81 8.09
C ALA A 94 -4.56 -11.46 9.12
N GLY A 95 -5.79 -11.83 8.71
CA GLY A 95 -6.74 -12.56 9.53
C GLY A 95 -6.54 -14.08 9.55
N HIS A 96 -5.65 -14.64 8.72
CA HIS A 96 -5.43 -16.09 8.59
C HIS A 96 -4.22 -16.64 9.36
N ASP A 97 -3.35 -15.77 9.87
CA ASP A 97 -2.17 -16.14 10.67
C ASP A 97 -2.43 -16.07 12.19
N ARG A 98 -3.69 -16.26 12.64
CA ARG A 98 -4.08 -16.32 14.06
C ARG A 98 -4.78 -17.63 14.41
#